data_AF-A0A3P7M7F7-F1
#
_entry.id   AF-A0A3P7M7F7-F1
#
_cell.length_a   1.000
_cell.length_b   1.000
_cell.length_c   1.000
_cell.angle_alpha   90.00
_cell.angle_beta   90.00
_cell.angle_gamma   90.00
#
_symmetry.space_group_name_H-M   'P 1'
#
loop_
_entity.id
_entity.type
_entity.pdbx_description
1 polymer ?
#
loop_
_entity_poly.entity_id
_entity_poly.type
_entity_poly.pdbx_seq_one_letter_code
_entity_poly.pdbx_strand_id
1 'polypeptide(L)'
;MVVKVRSLEVNGDLLLTITDSELREDLGLSNSIARRRFLRELVRLKCKADYSAIDETELADFLSAVSEHPANTSNHCMRDSSLWDADLTQYTYSLLLVGVIRPCLAKLSDKDLEEACHIENPFHRQQILEAAKNKGKCKL
;
A
#
# COMPACT_ATOMS: atom_id res chain seq x y z
N MET A 1 4.16 -23.13 10.81
CA MET A 1 3.53 -21.81 10.60
C MET A 1 2.11 -21.77 11.15
N VAL A 2 1.16 -22.57 10.67
CA VAL A 2 -0.26 -22.53 11.11
C VAL A 2 -0.45 -22.65 12.63
N VAL A 3 0.31 -23.54 13.29
CA VAL A 3 0.28 -23.68 14.77
C VAL A 3 0.77 -22.42 15.47
N LYS A 4 1.82 -21.77 14.95
CA LYS A 4 2.39 -20.54 15.52
C LYS A 4 1.49 -19.31 15.30
N VAL A 5 0.85 -19.21 14.13
CA VAL A 5 -0.12 -18.15 13.82
C VAL A 5 -1.28 -18.19 14.82
N ARG A 6 -1.78 -19.39 15.14
CA ARG A 6 -2.83 -19.56 16.15
C ARG A 6 -2.35 -19.26 17.57
N SER A 7 -1.14 -19.68 17.94
CA SER A 7 -0.62 -19.43 19.29
C SER A 7 -0.27 -17.96 19.56
N LEU A 8 0.03 -17.19 18.52
CA LEU A 8 0.29 -15.75 18.61
C LEU A 8 -0.96 -14.90 18.35
N GLU A 9 -2.12 -15.54 18.17
CA GLU A 9 -3.42 -14.87 17.96
C GLU A 9 -3.37 -13.82 16.84
N VAL A 10 -2.64 -14.11 15.75
CA VAL A 10 -2.50 -13.19 14.62
C VAL A 10 -3.89 -12.95 14.00
N ASN A 11 -4.44 -11.76 14.25
CA ASN A 11 -5.71 -11.29 13.72
C ASN A 11 -5.52 -10.51 12.41
N GLY A 12 -6.59 -9.92 11.88
CA GLY A 12 -6.55 -9.16 10.62
C GLY A 12 -5.59 -7.96 10.69
N ASP A 13 -5.62 -7.21 11.79
CA ASP A 13 -4.78 -6.02 11.97
C ASP A 13 -3.30 -6.40 11.98
N LEU A 14 -2.91 -7.37 12.82
CA LEU A 14 -1.54 -7.87 12.89
C LEU A 14 -1.07 -8.46 11.56
N LEU A 15 -1.95 -9.18 10.84
CA LEU A 15 -1.62 -9.74 9.54
C LEU A 15 -1.31 -8.65 8.50
N LEU A 16 -2.07 -7.55 8.52
CA LEU A 16 -1.90 -6.46 7.56
C LEU A 16 -0.67 -5.58 7.88
N THR A 17 -0.16 -5.60 9.10
CA THR A 17 1.05 -4.85 9.50
C THR A 17 2.32 -5.70 9.60
N ILE A 18 2.24 -7.02 9.40
CA ILE A 18 3.37 -7.92 9.67
C ILE A 18 4.61 -7.61 8.81
N THR A 19 5.77 -7.62 9.47
CA THR A 19 7.08 -7.31 8.88
C THR A 19 7.89 -8.57 8.51
N ASP A 20 8.93 -8.42 7.67
CA ASP A 20 9.84 -9.55 7.34
C ASP A 20 10.57 -10.08 8.59
N SER A 21 10.89 -9.20 9.54
CA SER A 21 11.49 -9.55 10.83
C SER A 21 10.55 -10.39 11.67
N GLU A 22 9.30 -10.00 11.87
CA GLU A 22 8.32 -10.77 12.65
C GLU A 22 8.00 -12.12 11.99
N LEU A 23 7.96 -12.15 10.65
CA LEU A 23 7.85 -13.41 9.90
C LEU A 23 9.00 -14.36 10.21
N ARG A 24 10.23 -13.83 10.30
CA ARG A 24 11.44 -14.62 10.56
C ARG A 24 11.57 -15.03 12.02
N GLU A 25 11.44 -14.08 12.93
CA GLU A 25 11.78 -14.20 14.35
C GLU A 25 10.64 -14.84 15.13
N ASP A 26 9.41 -14.35 14.97
CA ASP A 26 8.26 -14.82 15.74
C ASP A 26 7.59 -16.02 15.08
N LEU A 27 7.26 -15.89 13.80
CA LEU A 27 6.60 -16.96 13.04
C LEU A 27 7.55 -18.06 12.57
N GLY A 28 8.87 -17.84 12.69
CA GLY A 28 9.90 -18.82 12.37
C GLY A 28 10.03 -19.14 10.88
N LEU A 29 9.58 -18.25 9.99
CA LEU A 29 9.70 -18.40 8.54
C LEU A 29 11.11 -18.01 8.10
N SER A 30 12.11 -18.82 8.48
CA SER A 30 13.54 -18.51 8.29
C SER A 30 13.97 -18.47 6.81
N ASN A 31 13.29 -19.20 5.92
CA ASN A 31 13.58 -19.22 4.49
C ASN A 31 13.12 -17.91 3.81
N SER A 32 14.08 -17.14 3.28
CA SER A 32 13.80 -15.83 2.65
C SER A 32 12.98 -15.93 1.35
N ILE A 33 13.04 -17.03 0.61
CA ILE A 33 12.18 -17.26 -0.56
C ILE A 33 10.74 -17.47 -0.12
N ALA A 34 10.53 -18.23 0.97
CA ALA A 34 9.20 -18.43 1.55
C ALA A 34 8.60 -17.13 2.09
N ARG A 35 9.39 -16.30 2.80
CA ARG A 35 8.95 -14.97 3.25
C ARG A 35 8.59 -14.05 2.09
N ARG A 36 9.42 -13.99 1.04
CA ARG A 36 9.10 -13.21 -0.17
C ARG A 36 7.81 -13.67 -0.85
N ARG A 37 7.57 -14.99 -0.92
CA ARG A 37 6.30 -15.52 -1.45
C ARG A 37 5.13 -15.12 -0.57
N PHE A 38 5.27 -15.24 0.75
CA PHE A 38 4.25 -14.83 1.71
C PHE A 38 3.91 -13.34 1.58
N LEU A 39 4.92 -12.46 1.63
CA LEU A 39 4.74 -11.01 1.51
C LEU A 39 4.10 -10.63 0.17
N ARG A 40 4.45 -11.31 -0.93
CA ARG A 40 3.78 -11.09 -2.22
C ARG A 40 2.29 -11.46 -2.19
N GLU A 41 1.93 -12.59 -1.59
CA GLU A 41 0.51 -12.94 -1.44
C GLU A 41 -0.21 -12.02 -0.45
N LEU A 42 0.50 -11.51 0.57
CA LEU A 42 -0.03 -10.50 1.49
C LEU A 42 -0.31 -9.18 0.79
N VAL A 43 0.58 -8.70 -0.09
CA VAL A 43 0.32 -7.52 -0.93
C VAL A 43 -0.95 -7.72 -1.76
N ARG A 44 -1.11 -8.90 -2.40
CA ARG A 44 -2.34 -9.23 -3.14
C ARG A 44 -3.59 -9.23 -2.28
N LEU A 45 -3.49 -9.67 -1.02
CA LEU A 45 -4.59 -9.61 -0.06
C LEU A 45 -4.92 -8.15 0.28
N LYS A 46 -3.89 -7.33 0.57
CA LYS A 46 -4.06 -5.90 0.88
C LYS A 46 -4.78 -5.15 -0.22
N CYS A 47 -4.45 -5.44 -1.48
CA CYS A 47 -5.09 -4.82 -2.65
C CYS A 47 -6.56 -5.21 -2.83
N LYS A 48 -6.96 -6.40 -2.37
CA LYS A 48 -8.31 -6.95 -2.56
C LYS A 48 -9.21 -6.82 -1.34
N ALA A 49 -8.64 -6.43 -0.20
CA ALA A 49 -9.38 -6.28 1.03
C ALA A 49 -10.34 -5.09 0.94
N ASP A 50 -11.53 -5.27 1.51
CA ASP A 50 -12.52 -4.21 1.64
C ASP A 50 -12.27 -3.45 2.94
N TYR A 51 -11.97 -2.16 2.81
CA TYR A 51 -11.72 -1.25 3.93
C TYR A 51 -12.88 -0.30 4.22
N SER A 52 -14.04 -0.48 3.57
CA SER A 52 -15.21 0.42 3.71
C SER A 52 -15.68 0.66 5.15
N ALA A 53 -15.42 -0.30 6.06
CA ALA A 53 -15.74 -0.17 7.48
C ALA A 53 -14.90 0.89 8.22
N ILE A 54 -13.72 1.26 7.69
CA ILE A 54 -12.77 2.20 8.30
C ILE A 54 -12.34 3.33 7.34
N ASP A 55 -12.72 3.25 6.07
CA ASP A 55 -12.38 4.23 5.03
C ASP A 55 -13.57 5.10 4.63
N GLU A 56 -13.94 6.05 5.48
CA GLU A 56 -15.05 6.98 5.20
C GLU A 56 -14.76 7.96 4.05
N THR A 57 -13.51 8.07 3.60
CA THR A 57 -13.07 9.09 2.63
C THR A 57 -12.72 8.54 1.26
N GLU A 58 -12.99 7.26 1.01
CA GLU A 58 -12.69 6.56 -0.24
C GLU A 58 -11.20 6.69 -0.62
N LEU A 59 -10.32 6.53 0.37
CA LEU A 59 -8.87 6.51 0.17
C LEU A 59 -8.47 5.32 -0.71
N ALA A 60 -9.09 4.16 -0.53
CA ALA A 60 -8.85 2.97 -1.35
C ALA A 60 -9.13 3.24 -2.84
N ASP A 61 -10.29 3.81 -3.14
CA ASP A 61 -10.69 4.14 -4.52
C ASP A 61 -9.79 5.21 -5.13
N PHE A 62 -9.38 6.20 -4.33
CA PHE A 62 -8.39 7.17 -4.75
C PHE A 62 -7.07 6.49 -5.15
N LEU A 63 -6.52 5.62 -4.31
CA LEU A 63 -5.27 4.91 -4.60
C LEU A 63 -5.41 3.97 -5.82
N SER A 64 -6.58 3.36 -6.01
CA SER A 64 -6.88 2.58 -7.21
C SER A 64 -6.80 3.46 -8.47
N ALA A 65 -7.43 4.64 -8.45
CA ALA A 65 -7.38 5.57 -9.58
C ALA A 65 -5.95 6.08 -9.86
N VAL A 66 -5.12 6.29 -8.83
CA VAL A 66 -3.70 6.67 -9.02
C VAL A 66 -2.90 5.52 -9.65
N SER A 67 -3.22 4.28 -9.30
CA SER A 67 -2.55 3.09 -9.85
C SER A 67 -2.83 2.92 -11.35
N GLU A 68 -4.06 3.22 -11.79
CA GLU A 68 -4.47 3.14 -13.21
C GLU A 68 -3.95 4.32 -14.06
N HIS A 69 -3.75 5.48 -13.43
CA HIS A 69 -3.36 6.72 -14.10
C HIS A 69 -2.19 7.41 -13.40
N PRO A 70 -0.95 6.91 -13.58
CA PRO A 70 0.22 7.60 -13.10
C PRO A 70 0.27 8.96 -13.79
N ALA A 71 0.06 10.02 -13.01
CA ALA A 71 0.19 11.39 -13.47
C ALA A 71 1.50 11.49 -14.26
N ASN A 72 1.45 12.07 -15.47
CA ASN A 72 2.61 12.47 -16.32
C ASN A 72 2.98 11.57 -17.51
N THR A 73 2.07 10.81 -18.15
CA THR A 73 2.33 10.25 -19.50
C THR A 73 1.61 11.06 -20.59
N SER A 74 1.98 12.34 -20.76
CA SER A 74 1.50 13.18 -21.88
C SER A 74 2.32 13.01 -23.17
N ASN A 75 3.21 12.02 -23.24
CA ASN A 75 3.95 11.69 -24.45
C ASN A 75 3.54 10.30 -24.92
N HIS A 76 2.83 10.28 -26.05
CA HIS A 76 2.49 9.09 -26.82
C HIS A 76 3.77 8.51 -27.44
N CYS A 77 4.60 7.85 -26.63
CA CYS A 77 5.62 6.92 -27.11
C CYS A 77 5.35 5.56 -26.47
N MET A 78 5.27 4.54 -27.33
CA MET A 78 5.12 3.12 -27.02
C MET A 78 5.81 2.78 -25.70
N ARG A 79 5.01 2.48 -24.68
CA ARG A 79 5.52 2.19 -23.36
C ARG A 79 5.04 0.82 -22.97
N ASP A 80 6.00 -0.09 -22.88
CA ASP A 80 5.88 -1.33 -22.15
C ASP A 80 5.17 -1.05 -20.81
N SER A 81 3.88 -1.41 -20.78
CA SER A 81 2.94 -1.20 -19.68
C SER A 81 3.32 -1.97 -18.42
N SER A 82 4.43 -2.72 -18.43
CA SER A 82 4.87 -3.57 -17.31
C SER A 82 5.77 -2.88 -16.29
N LEU A 83 6.23 -1.64 -16.55
CA LEU A 83 7.26 -1.03 -15.69
C LEU A 83 6.70 -0.30 -14.46
N TRP A 84 5.40 0.00 -14.42
CA TRP A 84 4.71 0.60 -13.27
C TRP A 84 3.44 -0.17 -12.92
N ASP A 85 3.52 -1.48 -12.75
CA ASP A 85 2.40 -2.34 -12.31
C ASP A 85 2.28 -2.35 -10.77
N ALA A 86 2.39 -1.17 -10.16
CA ALA A 86 2.30 -1.02 -8.71
C ALA A 86 0.85 -0.70 -8.33
N ASP A 87 0.19 -1.67 -7.72
CA ASP A 87 -1.12 -1.45 -7.11
C ASP A 87 -0.95 -0.72 -5.78
N LEU A 88 -1.23 0.58 -5.77
CA LEU A 88 -1.05 1.46 -4.61
C LEU A 88 -2.11 1.24 -3.53
N THR A 89 -3.20 0.51 -3.83
CA THR A 89 -4.20 0.12 -2.83
C THR A 89 -3.60 -0.77 -1.73
N GLN A 90 -2.42 -1.36 -1.96
CA GLN A 90 -1.67 -2.06 -0.92
C GLN A 90 -1.34 -1.19 0.32
N TYR A 91 -1.37 0.14 0.17
CA TYR A 91 -1.07 1.09 1.24
C TYR A 91 -2.29 1.60 2.01
N THR A 92 -3.51 1.25 1.59
CA THR A 92 -4.76 1.75 2.19
C THR A 92 -4.78 1.53 3.70
N TYR A 93 -4.55 0.29 4.14
CA TYR A 93 -4.59 -0.02 5.58
C TYR A 93 -3.52 0.75 6.37
N SER A 94 -2.27 0.80 5.87
CA SER A 94 -1.18 1.50 6.57
C SER A 94 -1.46 2.99 6.74
N LEU A 95 -2.08 3.62 5.74
CA LEU A 95 -2.47 5.04 5.80
C LEU A 95 -3.62 5.26 6.80
N LEU A 96 -4.66 4.44 6.73
CA LEU A 96 -5.81 4.55 7.65
C LEU A 96 -5.40 4.27 9.10
N LEU A 97 -4.49 3.33 9.32
CA LEU A 97 -3.99 2.96 10.65
C LEU A 97 -3.36 4.14 11.38
N VAL A 98 -2.65 5.02 10.66
CA VAL A 98 -2.06 6.25 11.22
C VAL A 98 -2.99 7.47 11.14
N GLY A 99 -4.26 7.27 10.78
CA GLY A 99 -5.27 8.32 10.69
C GLY A 99 -5.17 9.19 9.44
N VAL A 100 -4.42 8.76 8.41
CA VAL A 100 -4.35 9.47 7.14
C VAL A 100 -5.59 9.14 6.31
N ILE A 101 -6.41 10.16 6.10
CA ILE A 101 -7.59 10.14 5.22
C ILE A 101 -7.31 10.92 3.93
N ARG A 102 -8.10 10.67 2.88
CA ARG A 102 -7.92 11.26 1.54
C ARG A 102 -7.75 12.80 1.54
N PRO A 103 -8.52 13.59 2.32
CA PRO A 103 -8.33 15.05 2.36
C PRO A 103 -6.97 15.51 2.88
N CYS A 104 -6.32 14.71 3.73
CA CYS A 104 -5.08 15.03 4.43
C CYS A 104 -3.84 14.67 3.60
N LEU A 105 -3.92 13.73 2.65
CA LEU A 105 -2.81 13.29 1.81
C LEU A 105 -2.04 14.45 1.14
N ALA A 106 -2.75 15.48 0.68
CA ALA A 106 -2.15 16.62 0.00
C ALA A 106 -1.22 17.47 0.90
N LYS A 107 -1.32 17.30 2.23
CA LYS A 107 -0.51 18.01 3.24
C LYS A 107 0.72 17.23 3.67
N LEU A 108 0.81 15.94 3.34
CA LEU A 108 1.92 15.09 3.74
C LEU A 108 3.17 15.38 2.90
N SER A 109 4.32 15.18 3.52
CA SER A 109 5.63 15.16 2.87
C SER A 109 6.03 13.74 2.46
N ASP A 110 7.06 13.62 1.61
CA ASP A 110 7.66 12.33 1.27
C ASP A 110 8.13 11.57 2.51
N LYS A 111 8.68 12.30 3.47
CA LYS A 111 9.16 11.78 4.76
C LYS A 111 8.03 11.21 5.62
N ASP A 112 6.86 11.86 5.64
CA ASP A 112 5.70 11.35 6.40
C ASP A 112 5.20 10.02 5.83
N LEU A 113 5.21 9.89 4.50
CA LEU A 113 4.82 8.64 3.83
C LEU A 113 5.85 7.52 4.06
N GLU A 114 7.14 7.84 4.16
CA GLU A 114 8.19 6.86 4.46
C GLU A 114 8.17 6.40 5.91
N GLU A 115 8.21 7.34 6.86
CA GLU A 115 8.42 7.02 8.28
C GLU A 115 7.14 6.62 9.00
N ALA A 116 6.04 7.34 8.78
CA ALA A 116 4.78 7.07 9.49
C ALA A 116 3.90 6.07 8.75
N CYS A 117 3.87 6.12 7.42
CA CYS A 117 2.99 5.25 6.61
C CYS A 117 3.70 3.99 6.09
N HIS A 118 5.00 3.86 6.32
CA HIS A 118 5.84 2.73 5.90
C HIS A 118 5.80 2.44 4.39
N ILE A 119 5.72 3.49 3.56
CA ILE A 119 5.78 3.40 2.10
C ILE A 119 7.24 3.54 1.66
N GLU A 120 8.00 2.45 1.72
CA GLU A 120 9.45 2.47 1.45
C GLU A 120 9.80 2.85 0.01
N ASN A 121 8.94 2.55 -0.97
CA ASN A 121 9.23 2.80 -2.37
C ASN A 121 9.04 4.29 -2.73
N PRO A 122 10.12 5.03 -3.06
CA PRO A 122 10.04 6.47 -3.33
C PRO A 122 9.20 6.80 -4.57
N PHE A 123 9.14 5.91 -5.56
CA PHE A 123 8.31 6.12 -6.76
C PHE A 123 6.81 6.06 -6.42
N HIS A 124 6.41 5.15 -5.52
CA HIS A 124 5.03 5.05 -5.06
C HIS A 124 4.63 6.29 -4.26
N ARG A 125 5.50 6.75 -3.35
CA ARG A 125 5.28 7.99 -2.59
C ARG A 125 5.12 9.20 -3.51
N GLN A 126 6.00 9.34 -4.51
CA GLN A 126 5.91 10.43 -5.48
C GLN A 126 4.56 10.40 -6.22
N GLN A 127 4.13 9.23 -6.72
CA GLN A 127 2.85 9.08 -7.42
C GLN A 127 1.66 9.50 -6.55
N ILE A 128 1.63 9.04 -5.29
CA ILE A 128 0.57 9.37 -4.32
C ILE A 128 0.55 10.88 -4.05
N LEU A 129 1.71 11.49 -3.80
CA LEU A 129 1.81 12.92 -3.49
C LEU A 129 1.45 13.82 -4.67
N GLU A 130 1.89 13.47 -5.88
CA GLU A 130 1.54 14.21 -7.10
C GLU A 130 0.04 14.14 -7.37
N ALA A 131 -0.56 12.96 -7.28
CA ALA A 131 -1.99 12.78 -7.46
C ALA A 131 -2.81 13.53 -6.38
N ALA A 132 -2.37 13.49 -5.12
CA ALA A 132 -3.05 14.17 -4.02
C ALA A 132 -3.04 15.69 -4.17
N LYS A 133 -1.99 16.26 -4.77
CA LYS A 133 -1.87 17.71 -5.05
C LYS A 133 -2.65 18.13 -6.30
N ASN A 134 -2.81 17.25 -7.28
CA ASN A 134 -3.45 17.54 -8.57
C ASN A 134 -4.99 17.44 -8.57
N LYS A 135 -5.67 17.91 -7.51
CA LYS A 135 -7.15 17.85 -7.30
C LYS A 135 -8.06 18.41 -8.42
N GLY A 136 -7.52 18.85 -9.57
CA GLY A 136 -8.28 19.53 -10.64
C GLY A 136 -8.11 18.99 -12.07
N LYS A 137 -7.39 17.89 -12.33
CA LYS A 137 -7.19 17.38 -13.71
C LYS A 137 -7.84 16.03 -14.02
N CYS A 138 -8.23 15.27 -13.01
CA CYS A 138 -9.08 14.10 -13.19
C CYS A 138 -10.52 14.51 -12.89
N LYS A 139 -11.25 14.92 -13.93
CA LYS A 139 -12.71 14.85 -13.89
C LYS A 139 -13.05 13.35 -13.86
N LEU A 140 -13.37 12.84 -12.67
CA LEU A 140 -14.22 11.66 -12.53
C LEU A 140 -15.65 12.07 -12.95
#